data_AF-A0A9N8KYC6-F1
#
_entry.id   AF-A0A9N8KYC6-F1
#
_cell.length_a   1.000
_cell.length_b   1.000
_cell.length_c   1.000
_cell.angle_alpha   90.00
_cell.angle_beta   90.00
_cell.angle_gamma   90.00
#
_symmetry.space_group_name_H-M   'P 1'
#
loop_
_entity.id
_entity.type
_entity.pdbx_description
1 polymer ?
#
loop_
_entity_poly.entity_id
_entity_poly.type
_entity_poly.pdbx_seq_one_letter_code
_entity_poly.pdbx_strand_id
1 'polypeptide(L)'
;MIGGRLEGRTNKDTVKKSTLLMSIDALAQYAETVKTTSKLRVSVNETGSEDTRQFQIGDNNALVIQTKTIRNSRSVSAVTEGRGLGLLGLGTRAATNVTAAWPRYTLDPRVDQVSTKDRLQLSICFGFVAQGNETESGLTLLTAVRHVVWARVVSGGSQVLAGVRTARAERCATLAAPRALPVARQRPAWATLQDLYDSSHRPRVFFSAPAASACDVCRVWESCARACGTAALRTSDENTAQAPDAANIHLLTPAVLLLTSLLLLL
;
A
#
# COMPACT_ATOMS: atom_id res chain seq x y z
N MET A 1 37.90 13.21 27.70
CA MET A 1 38.79 12.26 27.00
C MET A 1 38.34 10.85 27.30
N ILE A 2 37.75 10.15 26.33
CA ILE A 2 37.89 8.70 26.07
C ILE A 2 37.67 8.58 24.56
N GLY A 3 38.72 8.23 23.83
CA GLY A 3 38.68 7.99 22.39
C GLY A 3 38.16 6.59 22.09
N GLY A 4 37.12 6.51 21.27
CA GLY A 4 36.61 5.27 20.69
C GLY A 4 36.75 5.33 19.16
N ARG A 5 37.69 4.57 18.63
CA ARG A 5 37.92 4.35 17.19
C ARG A 5 36.73 3.58 16.61
N LEU A 6 35.95 4.21 15.74
CA LEU A 6 34.91 3.55 14.96
C LEU A 6 35.47 3.20 13.57
N GLU A 7 35.89 1.95 13.46
CA GLU A 7 36.25 1.29 12.20
C GLU A 7 35.03 1.29 11.27
N GLY A 8 35.17 1.94 10.11
CA GLY A 8 34.09 2.15 9.15
C GLY A 8 33.68 0.88 8.41
N ARG A 9 32.50 0.35 8.75
CA ARG A 9 31.67 -0.44 7.84
C ARG A 9 30.26 0.09 7.92
N THR A 10 29.99 1.14 7.15
CA THR A 10 28.67 1.80 7.11
C THR A 10 27.67 0.89 6.41
N ASN A 11 27.03 0.02 7.19
CA ASN A 11 25.82 -0.68 6.79
C ASN A 11 24.66 0.34 6.86
N LYS A 12 24.16 0.77 5.69
CA LYS A 12 23.25 1.91 5.52
C LYS A 12 21.96 1.83 6.35
N ASP A 13 21.60 0.68 6.94
CA ASP A 13 20.51 0.51 7.92
C ASP A 13 20.62 1.44 9.13
N THR A 14 21.82 1.96 9.39
CA THR A 14 22.02 3.01 10.38
C THR A 14 21.51 4.38 9.94
N VAL A 15 21.37 4.71 8.66
CA VAL A 15 21.21 6.13 8.25
C VAL A 15 19.88 6.76 8.70
N LYS A 16 18.69 6.19 8.47
CA LYS A 16 17.43 6.82 8.94
C LYS A 16 17.24 6.76 10.46
N LYS A 17 17.62 5.64 11.09
CA LYS A 17 17.65 5.55 12.56
C LYS A 17 18.63 6.57 13.12
N SER A 18 19.80 6.71 12.51
CA SER A 18 20.83 7.68 12.88
C SER A 18 20.39 9.11 12.63
N THR A 19 19.70 9.43 11.53
CA THR A 19 19.17 10.77 11.29
C THR A 19 18.14 11.13 12.36
N LEU A 20 17.21 10.22 12.68
CA LEU A 20 16.24 10.45 13.75
C LEU A 20 16.95 10.63 15.10
N LEU A 21 17.89 9.74 15.44
CA LEU A 21 18.68 9.81 16.68
C LEU A 21 19.46 11.12 16.79
N MET A 22 20.20 11.50 15.73
CA MET A 22 20.98 12.74 15.68
C MET A 22 20.09 13.97 15.78
N SER A 23 18.93 13.97 15.10
CA SER A 23 18.01 15.12 15.13
C SER A 23 17.32 15.31 16.49
N ILE A 24 16.94 14.21 17.16
CA ILE A 24 16.34 14.26 18.49
C ILE A 24 17.38 14.72 19.52
N ASP A 25 18.61 14.21 19.45
CA ASP A 25 19.70 14.60 20.35
C ASP A 25 20.04 16.10 20.17
N ALA A 26 20.20 16.56 18.93
CA ALA A 26 20.44 17.96 18.63
C ALA A 26 19.29 18.87 19.13
N LEU A 27 18.04 18.46 18.94
CA LEU A 27 16.87 19.21 19.43
C LEU A 27 16.80 19.22 20.96
N ALA A 28 17.16 18.11 21.62
CA ALA A 28 17.20 18.02 23.07
C ALA A 28 18.26 18.95 23.65
N GLN A 29 19.48 18.93 23.10
CA GLN A 29 20.56 19.83 23.53
C GLN A 29 20.19 21.30 23.31
N TYR A 30 19.58 21.63 22.16
CA TYR A 30 19.08 22.97 21.92
C TYR A 30 17.98 23.37 22.94
N ALA A 31 17.03 22.48 23.20
CA ALA A 31 15.96 22.73 24.16
C ALA A 31 16.49 22.95 25.59
N GLU A 32 17.56 22.26 25.99
CA GLU A 32 18.23 22.49 27.28
C GLU A 32 18.87 23.88 27.36
N THR A 33 19.52 24.35 26.29
CA THR A 33 20.14 25.68 26.27
C THR A 33 19.14 26.83 26.30
N VAL A 34 17.94 26.63 25.75
CA VAL A 34 16.88 27.65 25.65
C VAL A 34 15.79 27.47 26.71
N LYS A 35 15.99 26.55 27.67
CA LYS A 35 14.98 26.21 28.67
C LYS A 35 14.71 27.38 29.60
N THR A 36 13.57 28.03 29.40
CA THR A 36 12.99 29.01 30.33
C THR A 36 11.76 28.43 31.03
N THR A 37 11.36 29.04 32.15
CA THR A 37 10.06 28.78 32.79
C THR A 37 8.95 28.88 31.75
N SER A 38 8.11 27.86 31.67
CA SER A 38 7.04 27.74 30.69
C SER A 38 5.72 28.15 31.32
N LYS A 39 5.12 29.22 30.80
CA LYS A 39 3.77 29.68 31.08
C LYS A 39 3.16 30.11 29.76
N LEU A 40 2.74 29.11 28.99
CA LEU A 40 2.17 29.29 27.66
C LEU A 40 0.67 28.98 27.69
N ARG A 41 -0.09 29.82 27.00
CA ARG A 41 -1.51 29.68 26.79
C ARG A 41 -1.75 29.67 25.29
N VAL A 42 -2.27 28.56 24.79
CA VAL A 42 -2.53 28.37 23.35
C VAL A 42 -4.02 28.24 23.15
N SER A 43 -4.65 29.20 22.47
CA SER A 43 -6.04 29.12 22.05
C SER A 43 -6.10 28.71 20.59
N VAL A 44 -6.80 27.59 20.32
CA VAL A 44 -7.03 27.10 18.96
C VAL A 44 -8.46 27.41 18.58
N ASN A 45 -8.61 28.20 17.52
CA ASN A 45 -9.89 28.56 16.93
C ASN A 45 -10.06 27.88 15.56
N GLU A 46 -11.20 27.24 15.37
CA GLU A 46 -11.55 26.45 14.21
C GLU A 46 -12.69 27.14 13.46
N THR A 47 -12.49 27.46 12.18
CA THR A 47 -13.52 28.17 11.42
C THR A 47 -14.75 27.29 11.22
N GLY A 48 -15.91 27.76 11.70
CA GLY A 48 -17.18 27.02 11.63
C GLY A 48 -17.47 26.17 12.87
N SER A 49 -16.66 26.24 13.92
CA SER A 49 -16.95 25.67 15.22
C SER A 49 -16.99 26.76 16.30
N GLU A 50 -17.98 26.72 17.17
CA GLU A 50 -18.02 27.56 18.38
C GLU A 50 -17.13 27.00 19.50
N ASP A 51 -16.59 25.79 19.33
CA ASP A 51 -15.74 25.13 20.32
C ASP A 51 -14.29 25.63 20.26
N THR A 52 -14.02 26.78 20.86
CA THR A 52 -12.64 27.20 21.12
C THR A 52 -12.01 26.31 22.18
N ARG A 53 -10.87 25.68 21.87
CA ARG A 53 -10.10 24.89 22.84
C ARG A 53 -8.84 25.63 23.24
N GLN A 54 -8.67 25.78 24.55
CA GLN A 54 -7.52 26.43 25.14
C GLN A 54 -6.65 25.38 25.85
N PHE A 55 -5.36 25.42 25.55
CA PHE A 55 -4.33 24.63 26.19
C PHE A 55 -3.55 25.54 27.13
N GLN A 56 -3.42 25.13 28.39
CA GLN A 56 -2.57 25.80 29.36
C GLN A 56 -1.38 24.90 29.63
N ILE A 57 -0.19 25.42 29.33
CA ILE A 57 1.08 24.69 29.42
C ILE A 57 1.95 25.44 30.43
N GLY A 58 2.20 24.78 31.55
CA GLY A 58 3.06 25.20 32.63
C GLY A 58 4.19 24.18 32.86
N ASP A 59 5.10 24.49 33.77
CA ASP A 59 6.23 23.60 34.08
C ASP A 59 5.81 22.19 34.55
N ASN A 60 4.63 22.10 35.18
CA ASN A 60 4.08 20.84 35.71
C ASN A 60 3.48 19.93 34.63
N ASN A 61 3.16 20.46 33.44
CA ASN A 61 2.57 19.70 32.34
C ASN A 61 3.27 19.94 30.98
N ALA A 62 4.50 20.47 31.00
CA ALA A 62 5.29 20.78 29.81
C ALA A 62 5.58 19.55 28.93
N LEU A 63 5.61 18.35 29.51
CA LEU A 63 5.82 17.08 28.79
C LEU A 63 4.52 16.35 28.43
N VAL A 64 3.36 16.89 28.83
CA VAL A 64 2.06 16.27 28.55
C VAL A 64 1.57 16.75 27.19
N ILE A 65 1.48 15.82 26.24
CA ILE A 65 0.97 16.10 24.90
C ILE A 65 -0.54 16.36 24.98
N GLN A 66 -0.95 17.55 24.59
CA GLN A 66 -2.36 17.94 24.51
C GLN A 66 -2.77 18.00 23.03
N THR A 67 -3.88 17.35 22.67
CA THR A 67 -4.37 17.30 21.28
C THR A 67 -5.83 17.72 21.20
N LYS A 68 -6.20 18.35 20.08
CA LYS A 68 -7.59 18.64 19.69
C LYS A 68 -7.79 18.11 18.29
N THR A 69 -8.80 17.27 18.13
CA THR A 69 -9.25 16.82 16.82
C THR A 69 -10.01 17.94 16.14
N ILE A 70 -9.58 18.30 14.94
CA ILE A 70 -10.21 19.29 14.05
C ILE A 70 -11.17 18.54 13.14
N ARG A 71 -12.41 19.02 12.99
CA ARG A 71 -13.47 18.33 12.24
C ARG A 71 -13.70 19.03 10.90
N ASN A 72 -13.05 18.53 9.84
CA ASN A 72 -13.28 18.93 8.45
C ASN A 72 -13.42 20.45 8.22
N SER A 73 -12.54 21.23 8.86
CA SER A 73 -12.55 22.69 8.77
C SER A 73 -11.55 23.19 7.75
N ARG A 74 -11.91 24.27 7.06
CA ARG A 74 -11.08 24.88 6.01
C ARG A 74 -9.87 25.63 6.56
N SER A 75 -9.97 26.17 7.78
CA SER A 75 -8.90 26.92 8.42
C SER A 75 -8.93 26.77 9.93
N VAL A 76 -7.74 26.79 10.52
CA VAL A 76 -7.52 26.74 11.97
C VAL A 76 -6.47 27.80 12.29
N SER A 77 -6.77 28.65 13.26
CA SER A 77 -5.85 29.66 13.77
C SER A 77 -5.47 29.32 15.20
N ALA A 78 -4.19 29.42 15.54
CA ALA A 78 -3.72 29.26 16.91
C ALA A 78 -3.11 30.59 17.38
N VAL A 79 -3.55 31.07 18.53
CA VAL A 79 -2.99 32.25 19.19
C VAL A 79 -2.28 31.78 20.45
N THR A 80 -1.02 32.20 20.59
CA THR A 80 -0.16 31.84 21.71
C THR A 80 0.13 33.07 22.56
N GLU A 81 -0.09 32.97 23.86
CA GLU A 81 0.19 34.03 24.84
C GLU A 81 1.09 33.50 25.95
N GLY A 82 1.98 34.36 26.47
CA GLY A 82 2.84 34.04 27.62
C GLY A 82 4.31 33.91 27.27
N ARG A 83 5.06 33.13 28.08
CA ARG A 83 6.52 32.97 27.95
C ARG A 83 6.89 31.49 27.97
N GLY A 84 7.80 31.09 27.07
CA GLY A 84 8.29 29.72 26.95
C GLY A 84 8.42 29.28 25.51
N LEU A 85 8.87 28.05 25.32
CA LEU A 85 8.95 27.38 24.02
C LEU A 85 7.94 26.22 23.98
N GLY A 86 7.21 26.09 22.87
CA GLY A 86 6.27 24.99 22.65
C GLY A 86 6.25 24.58 21.18
N LEU A 87 6.01 23.30 20.93
CA LEU A 87 5.84 22.76 19.58
C LEU A 87 4.35 22.58 19.28
N LEU A 88 3.87 23.30 18.27
CA LEU A 88 2.53 23.11 17.73
C LEU A 88 2.64 22.36 16.40
N GLY A 89 2.06 21.17 16.33
CA GLY A 89 2.04 20.34 15.12
C GLY A 89 0.63 20.13 14.62
N LEU A 90 0.42 20.24 13.30
CA LEU A 90 -0.81 19.85 12.64
C LEU A 90 -0.60 18.51 11.92
N GLY A 91 -1.39 17.51 12.28
CA GLY A 91 -1.39 16.20 11.64
C GLY A 91 -2.67 15.97 10.85
N THR A 92 -2.56 15.57 9.59
CA THR A 92 -3.70 15.25 8.73
C THR A 92 -3.73 13.77 8.39
N ARG A 93 -4.93 13.17 8.36
CA ARG A 93 -5.15 11.82 7.83
C ARG A 93 -6.11 11.92 6.64
N ALA A 94 -5.67 11.47 5.48
CA ALA A 94 -6.46 11.47 4.26
C ALA A 94 -6.59 10.04 3.72
N ALA A 95 -7.80 9.65 3.32
CA ALA A 95 -8.03 8.44 2.56
C ALA A 95 -7.91 8.78 1.07
N THR A 96 -6.85 8.31 0.41
CA THR A 96 -6.65 8.50 -1.02
C THR A 96 -7.00 7.22 -1.77
N ASN A 97 -7.87 7.35 -2.79
CA ASN A 97 -8.22 6.24 -3.67
C ASN A 97 -7.21 6.08 -4.83
N VAL A 98 -6.10 6.79 -4.78
CA VAL A 98 -5.06 6.77 -5.81
C VAL A 98 -3.80 6.14 -5.28
N THR A 99 -3.10 5.46 -6.18
CA THR A 99 -1.74 4.98 -6.01
C THR A 99 -0.81 6.19 -6.14
N ALA A 100 0.18 6.32 -5.26
CA ALA A 100 1.18 7.39 -5.41
C ALA A 100 1.90 7.18 -6.76
N ALA A 101 2.26 8.27 -7.44
CA ALA A 101 2.96 8.20 -8.72
C ALA A 101 4.25 7.39 -8.59
N TRP A 102 4.60 6.62 -9.64
CA TRP A 102 5.74 5.70 -9.70
C TRP A 102 6.94 6.32 -10.43
N PRO A 103 7.90 6.97 -9.76
CA PRO A 103 9.09 7.45 -10.48
C PRO A 103 10.36 6.62 -10.25
N ARG A 104 10.43 5.72 -9.25
CA ARG A 104 11.71 5.05 -8.86
C ARG A 104 11.65 3.53 -8.70
N TYR A 105 10.46 2.96 -8.57
CA TYR A 105 10.26 1.52 -8.52
C TYR A 105 9.15 1.14 -9.50
N THR A 106 8.98 -0.14 -9.74
CA THR A 106 7.79 -0.74 -10.34
C THR A 106 7.25 -1.79 -9.37
N LEU A 107 5.93 -1.94 -9.30
CA LEU A 107 5.28 -2.99 -8.53
C LEU A 107 4.07 -3.45 -9.32
N ASP A 108 3.97 -4.75 -9.50
CA ASP A 108 2.87 -5.38 -10.20
C ASP A 108 2.43 -6.63 -9.42
N PRO A 109 1.44 -6.49 -8.52
CA PRO A 109 0.84 -7.62 -7.83
C PRO A 109 -0.17 -8.33 -8.74
N ARG A 110 0.13 -9.57 -9.11
CA ARG A 110 -0.71 -10.42 -9.95
C ARG A 110 -1.26 -11.59 -9.15
N VAL A 111 -2.58 -11.75 -9.18
CA VAL A 111 -3.24 -12.93 -8.64
C VAL A 111 -3.07 -14.06 -9.65
N ASP A 112 -2.48 -15.16 -9.19
CA ASP A 112 -2.18 -16.32 -10.01
C ASP A 112 -3.45 -17.10 -10.33
N GLN A 113 -3.50 -17.78 -11.49
CA GLN A 113 -4.66 -18.55 -11.96
C GLN A 113 -4.96 -19.75 -11.04
N VAL A 114 -3.96 -20.27 -10.34
CA VAL A 114 -4.13 -21.31 -9.31
C VAL A 114 -4.81 -20.81 -8.04
N SER A 115 -5.12 -19.51 -7.94
CA SER A 115 -5.91 -18.98 -6.84
C SER A 115 -7.35 -19.45 -6.91
N THR A 116 -7.84 -20.05 -5.83
CA THR A 116 -9.22 -20.50 -5.69
C THR A 116 -9.98 -19.61 -4.72
N LYS A 117 -11.25 -19.93 -4.47
CA LYS A 117 -12.00 -19.29 -3.39
C LYS A 117 -11.27 -19.47 -2.05
N ASP A 118 -10.74 -20.66 -1.77
CA ASP A 118 -10.19 -21.01 -0.45
C ASP A 118 -8.69 -20.73 -0.29
N ARG A 119 -7.97 -20.45 -1.38
CA ARG A 119 -6.53 -20.19 -1.36
C ARG A 119 -6.17 -19.08 -2.34
N LEU A 120 -5.51 -18.04 -1.83
CA LEU A 120 -4.91 -16.99 -2.64
C LEU A 120 -3.45 -17.33 -2.94
N GLN A 121 -3.07 -17.27 -4.21
CA GLN A 121 -1.68 -17.26 -4.65
C GLN A 121 -1.40 -15.95 -5.38
N LEU A 122 -0.52 -15.14 -4.80
CA LEU A 122 -0.20 -13.81 -5.28
C LEU A 122 1.28 -13.76 -5.67
N SER A 123 1.57 -13.36 -6.91
CA SER A 123 2.92 -13.06 -7.38
C SER A 123 3.10 -11.55 -7.43
N ILE A 124 4.04 -11.02 -6.67
CA ILE A 124 4.34 -9.58 -6.63
C ILE A 124 5.66 -9.37 -7.34
N CYS A 125 5.62 -8.78 -8.53
CA CYS A 125 6.82 -8.41 -9.26
C CYS A 125 7.21 -6.97 -8.93
N PHE A 126 8.50 -6.74 -8.74
CA PHE A 126 9.05 -5.45 -8.38
C PHE A 126 10.39 -5.21 -9.06
N GLY A 127 10.61 -3.96 -9.48
CA GLY A 127 11.83 -3.52 -10.14
C GLY A 127 12.27 -2.15 -9.65
N PHE A 128 13.54 -1.82 -9.89
CA PHE A 128 14.11 -0.51 -9.62
C PHE A 128 14.32 0.25 -10.93
N VAL A 129 13.73 1.44 -11.03
CA VAL A 129 13.96 2.34 -12.15
C VAL A 129 15.17 3.20 -11.80
N ALA A 130 16.34 2.74 -12.23
CA ALA A 130 17.59 3.44 -11.97
C ALA A 130 17.68 4.77 -12.74
N GLN A 131 18.18 5.81 -12.07
CA GLN A 131 18.47 7.10 -12.68
C GLN A 131 19.99 7.36 -12.62
N GLY A 132 20.62 7.59 -13.76
CA GLY A 132 22.08 7.73 -13.84
C GLY A 132 22.84 6.40 -13.62
N ASN A 133 23.89 6.44 -12.81
CA ASN A 133 24.83 5.32 -12.59
C ASN A 133 24.41 4.34 -11.47
N GLU A 134 23.19 4.45 -10.95
CA GLU A 134 22.69 3.52 -9.92
C GLU A 134 22.36 2.14 -10.55
N THR A 135 22.81 1.05 -9.92
CA THR A 135 22.54 -0.33 -10.40
C THR A 135 21.59 -1.09 -9.48
N GLU A 136 21.58 -0.76 -8.19
CA GLU A 136 20.74 -1.39 -7.16
C GLU A 136 20.16 -0.34 -6.20
N SER A 137 18.96 -0.61 -5.68
CA SER A 137 18.38 0.18 -4.58
C SER A 137 18.95 -0.25 -3.23
N GLY A 138 18.66 0.53 -2.17
CA GLY A 138 18.82 0.07 -0.80
C GLY A 138 17.88 -1.09 -0.45
N LEU A 139 17.86 -1.47 0.84
CA LEU A 139 16.89 -2.43 1.36
C LEU A 139 15.49 -1.79 1.32
N THR A 140 14.56 -2.49 0.69
CA THR A 140 13.16 -2.05 0.55
C THR A 140 12.25 -3.01 1.31
N LEU A 141 11.13 -2.49 1.81
CA LEU A 141 10.08 -3.26 2.45
C LEU A 141 8.99 -3.59 1.45
N LEU A 142 8.73 -4.87 1.27
CA LEU A 142 7.67 -5.46 0.45
C LEU A 142 6.76 -6.32 1.33
N THR A 143 5.53 -6.56 0.92
CA THR A 143 4.64 -7.50 1.59
C THR A 143 4.61 -8.88 0.88
N ALA A 144 5.67 -9.70 0.98
CA ALA A 144 5.77 -11.01 0.27
C ALA A 144 6.73 -12.03 0.95
N VAL A 145 6.83 -13.29 0.49
CA VAL A 145 7.57 -14.36 1.23
C VAL A 145 8.69 -15.08 0.45
N ARG A 146 8.70 -15.07 -0.89
CA ARG A 146 9.78 -15.71 -1.69
C ARG A 146 10.69 -14.70 -2.39
N HIS A 147 11.98 -15.03 -2.57
CA HIS A 147 13.01 -14.10 -3.08
C HIS A 147 13.16 -12.83 -2.22
N VAL A 148 13.03 -13.01 -0.89
CA VAL A 148 13.13 -11.94 0.10
C VAL A 148 14.29 -12.19 1.05
N VAL A 149 14.91 -11.12 1.54
CA VAL A 149 15.99 -11.14 2.55
C VAL A 149 15.47 -11.65 3.90
N TRP A 150 14.27 -11.20 4.28
CA TRP A 150 13.55 -11.66 5.47
C TRP A 150 12.06 -11.46 5.26
N ALA A 151 11.22 -12.22 5.95
CA ALA A 151 9.77 -12.05 5.97
C ALA A 151 9.21 -12.27 7.38
N ARG A 152 8.15 -11.54 7.72
CA ARG A 152 7.43 -11.62 8.98
C ARG A 152 5.95 -11.44 8.72
N VAL A 153 5.15 -12.30 9.33
CA VAL A 153 3.70 -12.15 9.37
C VAL A 153 3.36 -11.27 10.56
N VAL A 154 2.57 -10.23 10.33
CA VAL A 154 2.15 -9.26 11.34
C VAL A 154 0.62 -9.14 11.34
N SER A 155 0.08 -8.39 12.30
CA SER A 155 -1.37 -8.11 12.36
C SER A 155 -2.21 -9.40 12.43
N GLY A 156 -1.77 -10.37 13.23
CA GLY A 156 -2.48 -11.64 13.47
C GLY A 156 -2.63 -12.54 12.24
N GLY A 157 -1.79 -12.40 11.21
CA GLY A 157 -1.89 -13.18 9.97
C GLY A 157 -2.35 -12.40 8.75
N SER A 158 -2.86 -11.17 8.95
CA SER A 158 -3.49 -10.38 7.87
C SER A 158 -2.51 -9.58 7.02
N GLN A 159 -1.25 -9.44 7.45
CA GLN A 159 -0.22 -8.69 6.75
C GLN A 159 1.09 -9.45 6.75
N VAL A 160 1.83 -9.34 5.65
CA VAL A 160 3.20 -9.83 5.54
C VAL A 160 4.11 -8.63 5.32
N LEU A 161 5.23 -8.58 6.02
CA LEU A 161 6.29 -7.61 5.81
C LEU A 161 7.57 -8.35 5.49
N ALA A 162 8.30 -7.91 4.49
CA ALA A 162 9.50 -8.55 4.01
C ALA A 162 10.51 -7.54 3.51
N GLY A 163 11.79 -7.82 3.78
CA GLY A 163 12.89 -7.05 3.21
C GLY A 163 13.27 -7.61 1.86
N VAL A 164 13.37 -6.78 0.83
CA VAL A 164 13.84 -7.18 -0.51
C VAL A 164 14.92 -6.21 -1.00
N ARG A 165 15.82 -6.74 -1.83
CA ARG A 165 16.78 -5.92 -2.59
C ARG A 165 16.28 -5.82 -4.01
N THR A 166 15.95 -4.60 -4.44
CA THR A 166 15.50 -4.35 -5.81
C THR A 166 16.69 -3.96 -6.68
N ALA A 167 16.66 -4.44 -7.92
CA ALA A 167 17.68 -4.17 -8.93
C ALA A 167 16.97 -3.74 -10.22
N ARG A 168 17.74 -3.31 -11.22
CA ARG A 168 17.19 -3.01 -12.56
C ARG A 168 16.42 -4.19 -13.15
N ALA A 169 16.90 -5.41 -12.91
CA ALA A 169 16.17 -6.62 -13.27
C ALA A 169 14.98 -6.80 -12.33
N GLU A 170 13.80 -6.95 -12.92
CA GLU A 170 12.57 -7.25 -12.19
C GLU A 170 12.69 -8.60 -11.47
N ARG A 171 12.21 -8.64 -10.22
CA ARG A 171 12.15 -9.85 -9.40
C ARG A 171 10.73 -10.04 -8.91
N CYS A 172 10.29 -11.28 -8.82
CA CYS A 172 8.95 -11.60 -8.34
C CYS A 172 9.03 -12.40 -7.04
N ALA A 173 8.18 -12.03 -6.09
CA ALA A 173 7.99 -12.72 -4.83
C ALA A 173 6.58 -13.32 -4.78
N THR A 174 6.48 -14.62 -4.55
CA THR A 174 5.18 -15.27 -4.41
C THR A 174 4.78 -15.42 -2.93
N LEU A 175 3.48 -15.26 -2.69
CA LEU A 175 2.81 -15.42 -1.42
C LEU A 175 1.64 -16.39 -1.62
N ALA A 176 1.50 -17.35 -0.71
CA ALA A 176 0.30 -18.17 -0.62
C ALA A 176 -0.38 -17.89 0.72
N ALA A 177 -1.68 -17.64 0.69
CA ALA A 177 -2.48 -17.38 1.88
C ALA A 177 -3.78 -18.22 1.83
N PRO A 178 -4.05 -19.07 2.84
CA PRO A 178 -5.32 -19.76 2.95
C PRO A 178 -6.41 -18.78 3.41
N ARG A 179 -7.66 -19.00 2.97
CA ARG A 179 -8.82 -18.28 3.47
C ARG A 179 -9.21 -18.87 4.83
N ALA A 180 -8.90 -18.15 5.91
CA ALA A 180 -9.23 -18.59 7.26
C ALA A 180 -10.72 -18.43 7.63
N LEU A 181 -11.41 -17.44 7.03
CA LEU A 181 -12.79 -17.09 7.35
C LEU A 181 -13.63 -16.88 6.08
N PRO A 182 -14.90 -17.33 6.06
CA PRO A 182 -15.79 -17.09 4.93
C PRO A 182 -16.25 -15.63 4.94
N VAL A 183 -15.74 -14.85 3.98
CA VAL A 183 -16.10 -13.44 3.77
C VAL A 183 -16.60 -13.22 2.35
N ALA A 184 -17.57 -12.32 2.19
CA ALA A 184 -18.13 -11.92 0.90
C ALA A 184 -17.98 -10.41 0.69
N ARG A 185 -18.03 -9.96 -0.57
CA ARG A 185 -17.86 -8.53 -0.94
C ARG A 185 -16.58 -7.91 -0.38
N GLN A 186 -15.50 -8.68 -0.41
CA GLN A 186 -14.18 -8.22 0.02
C GLN A 186 -13.73 -6.99 -0.78
N ARG A 187 -13.21 -5.98 -0.08
CA ARG A 187 -12.58 -4.83 -0.72
C ARG A 187 -11.22 -5.24 -1.29
N PRO A 188 -10.73 -4.57 -2.35
CA PRO A 188 -9.37 -4.80 -2.86
C PRO A 188 -8.34 -4.63 -1.74
N ALA A 189 -7.40 -5.56 -1.66
CA ALA A 189 -6.21 -5.44 -0.83
C ALA A 189 -5.16 -4.61 -1.57
N TRP A 190 -4.04 -4.31 -0.92
CA TRP A 190 -2.95 -3.57 -1.55
C TRP A 190 -1.60 -4.17 -1.21
N ALA A 191 -0.68 -4.07 -2.18
CA ALA A 191 0.74 -4.27 -1.98
C ALA A 191 1.42 -2.89 -2.00
N THR A 192 2.39 -2.68 -1.14
CA THR A 192 3.25 -1.48 -1.17
C THR A 192 4.69 -1.91 -1.19
N LEU A 193 5.50 -1.14 -1.89
CA LEU A 193 6.93 -1.13 -1.71
C LEU A 193 7.32 0.16 -1.00
N GLN A 194 8.32 0.11 -0.13
CA GLN A 194 8.88 1.30 0.49
C GLN A 194 10.39 1.15 0.61
N ASP A 195 11.15 2.12 0.11
CA ASP A 195 12.57 2.19 0.40
C ASP A 195 12.81 2.66 1.85
N LEU A 196 13.64 1.90 2.58
CA LEU A 196 13.94 2.19 3.97
C LEU A 196 14.69 3.52 4.13
N TYR A 197 15.47 3.94 3.13
CA TYR A 197 16.25 5.18 3.13
C TYR A 197 15.58 6.33 2.40
N ASP A 198 14.64 6.05 1.49
CA ASP A 198 13.87 7.08 0.80
C ASP A 198 12.36 6.81 0.84
N SER A 199 11.67 7.53 1.71
CA SER A 199 10.23 7.39 1.89
C SER A 199 9.40 8.29 0.97
N SER A 200 10.03 9.09 0.11
CA SER A 200 9.30 9.91 -0.87
C SER A 200 8.67 9.04 -1.96
N HIS A 201 9.24 7.87 -2.20
CA HIS A 201 8.78 6.89 -3.19
C HIS A 201 8.12 5.70 -2.50
N ARG A 202 6.79 5.70 -2.46
CA ARG A 202 5.98 4.67 -1.79
C ARG A 202 4.90 4.16 -2.70
N PRO A 203 5.27 3.30 -3.62
CA PRO A 203 4.34 3.03 -4.65
C PRO A 203 3.50 1.82 -4.22
N ARG A 204 2.19 1.94 -4.46
CA ARG A 204 1.14 1.09 -3.90
C ARG A 204 0.26 0.64 -5.04
N VAL A 205 -0.10 -0.64 -5.10
CA VAL A 205 -1.04 -1.16 -6.10
C VAL A 205 -2.11 -2.00 -5.40
N PHE A 206 -3.35 -1.85 -5.85
CA PHE A 206 -4.47 -2.63 -5.35
C PHE A 206 -4.62 -3.93 -6.15
N PHE A 207 -4.99 -5.00 -5.47
CA PHE A 207 -5.31 -6.29 -6.08
C PHE A 207 -6.55 -6.90 -5.42
N SER A 208 -7.29 -7.70 -6.18
CA SER A 208 -8.53 -8.33 -5.72
C SER A 208 -8.36 -9.84 -5.67
N ALA A 209 -8.55 -10.44 -4.50
CA ALA A 209 -8.62 -11.90 -4.37
C ALA A 209 -9.87 -12.46 -5.08
N PRO A 210 -9.87 -13.74 -5.47
CA PRO A 210 -11.02 -14.38 -6.09
C PRO A 210 -12.32 -14.14 -5.31
N ALA A 211 -13.32 -13.59 -6.01
CA ALA A 211 -14.56 -13.15 -5.39
C ALA A 211 -15.30 -14.33 -4.74
N ALA A 212 -15.73 -14.13 -3.50
CA ALA A 212 -16.74 -14.97 -2.87
C ALA A 212 -18.06 -14.23 -2.80
N SER A 213 -19.12 -14.93 -3.19
CA SER A 213 -20.48 -14.41 -3.12
C SER A 213 -21.02 -14.51 -1.69
N ALA A 214 -22.05 -13.72 -1.38
CA ALA A 214 -22.77 -13.88 -0.12
C ALA A 214 -23.34 -15.29 0.04
N CYS A 215 -23.73 -15.92 -1.07
CA CYS A 215 -24.26 -17.29 -1.12
C CYS A 215 -23.23 -18.38 -0.81
N ASP A 216 -21.94 -18.10 -1.04
CA ASP A 216 -20.85 -18.99 -0.62
C ASP A 216 -20.68 -18.97 0.92
N VAL A 217 -21.02 -17.84 1.57
CA VAL A 217 -20.86 -17.62 3.01
C VAL A 217 -22.11 -18.00 3.80
N CYS A 218 -23.30 -17.68 3.28
CA CYS A 218 -24.54 -17.74 4.05
C CYS A 218 -25.21 -19.13 4.14
N ARG A 219 -24.54 -20.20 3.69
CA ARG A 219 -25.07 -21.58 3.64
C ARG A 219 -25.61 -22.09 4.99
N VAL A 220 -25.26 -21.46 6.10
CA VAL A 220 -25.65 -21.83 7.46
C VAL A 220 -26.99 -21.19 7.89
N TRP A 221 -27.52 -20.19 7.17
CA TRP A 221 -28.72 -19.45 7.59
C TRP A 221 -29.94 -19.76 6.72
N GLU A 222 -31.10 -19.96 7.35
CA GLU A 222 -32.36 -20.26 6.65
C GLU A 222 -32.84 -19.09 5.76
N SER A 223 -32.51 -17.86 6.12
CA SER A 223 -32.75 -16.67 5.29
C SER A 223 -31.93 -16.65 3.99
N CYS A 224 -30.84 -17.41 3.90
CA CYS A 224 -30.00 -17.52 2.71
C CYS A 224 -30.66 -18.36 1.62
N ALA A 225 -31.41 -19.40 1.96
CA ALA A 225 -32.06 -20.29 0.99
C ALA A 225 -33.02 -19.52 0.06
N ARG A 226 -33.74 -18.53 0.61
CA ARG A 226 -34.66 -17.68 -0.16
C ARG A 226 -33.94 -16.65 -1.04
N ALA A 227 -32.79 -16.15 -0.60
CA ALA A 227 -32.01 -15.13 -1.30
C ALA A 227 -31.05 -15.71 -2.38
N CYS A 228 -30.58 -16.94 -2.18
CA CYS A 228 -29.60 -17.61 -3.03
C CYS A 228 -30.20 -18.70 -3.92
N GLY A 229 -31.41 -19.19 -3.60
CA GLY A 229 -32.13 -20.19 -4.40
C GLY A 229 -32.47 -19.74 -5.83
N THR A 230 -32.52 -18.44 -6.11
CA THR A 230 -32.74 -17.88 -7.46
C THR A 230 -31.44 -17.52 -8.19
N ALA A 231 -30.31 -17.42 -7.48
CA ALA A 231 -29.01 -17.09 -8.08
C ALA A 231 -28.34 -18.31 -8.73
N ALA A 232 -28.58 -19.52 -8.19
CA ALA A 232 -28.05 -20.77 -8.74
C ALA A 232 -28.61 -21.10 -10.13
N LEU A 233 -29.86 -20.71 -10.43
CA LEU A 233 -30.49 -20.91 -11.75
C LEU A 233 -29.93 -19.99 -12.85
N ARG A 234 -29.35 -18.83 -12.51
CA ARG A 234 -28.82 -17.91 -13.52
C ARG A 234 -27.41 -18.26 -13.99
N THR A 235 -26.61 -18.90 -13.14
CA THR A 235 -25.27 -19.38 -13.53
C THR A 235 -25.29 -20.65 -14.39
N SER A 236 -26.42 -21.36 -14.47
CA SER A 236 -26.60 -22.49 -15.40
C SER A 236 -27.01 -22.05 -16.81
N ASP A 237 -27.70 -20.92 -16.95
CA ASP A 237 -28.16 -20.43 -18.26
C ASP A 237 -27.09 -19.63 -19.02
N GLU A 238 -26.13 -19.01 -18.33
CA GLU A 238 -25.05 -18.23 -18.97
C GLU A 238 -23.81 -19.06 -19.33
N ASN A 239 -23.82 -20.36 -19.02
CA ASN A 239 -22.81 -21.33 -19.50
C ASN A 239 -23.34 -22.23 -20.64
N THR A 240 -24.52 -21.93 -21.18
CA THR A 240 -25.12 -22.68 -22.30
C THR A 240 -25.49 -21.79 -23.51
N ALA A 241 -24.87 -20.61 -23.63
CA ALA A 241 -24.95 -19.78 -24.83
C ALA A 241 -23.55 -19.53 -25.41
N GLN A 242 -23.31 -20.15 -26.58
CA GLN A 242 -22.19 -19.95 -27.50
C GLN A 242 -20.78 -20.35 -27.03
N ALA A 243 -20.49 -21.64 -27.21
CA ALA A 243 -19.24 -21.99 -27.88
C ALA A 243 -19.26 -21.35 -29.29
N PRO A 244 -18.23 -20.59 -29.71
CA PRO A 244 -18.05 -20.35 -31.13
C PRO A 244 -17.65 -21.68 -31.76
N ASP A 245 -18.54 -22.24 -32.58
CA ASP A 245 -18.25 -23.31 -33.51
C ASP A 245 -17.11 -22.87 -34.44
N ALA A 246 -15.87 -23.13 -34.03
CA ALA A 246 -14.72 -23.11 -34.92
C ALA A 246 -14.67 -24.44 -35.70
N ALA A 247 -15.67 -24.64 -36.56
CA ALA A 247 -15.67 -25.70 -37.57
C ALA A 247 -16.58 -25.31 -38.74
N ASN A 248 -16.28 -24.18 -39.38
CA ASN A 248 -16.73 -23.89 -40.73
C ASN A 248 -15.52 -23.41 -41.54
N ILE A 249 -14.66 -24.38 -41.89
CA ILE A 249 -13.70 -24.17 -42.97
C ILE A 249 -14.53 -24.13 -44.25
N HIS A 250 -14.67 -22.92 -44.80
CA HIS A 250 -15.16 -22.71 -46.14
C HIS A 250 -14.39 -23.61 -47.12
N LEU A 251 -15.03 -24.66 -47.60
CA LEU A 251 -14.71 -25.30 -48.87
C LEU A 251 -15.11 -24.33 -49.99
N LEU A 252 -14.28 -23.32 -50.21
CA LEU A 252 -14.28 -22.52 -51.41
C LEU A 252 -13.17 -23.02 -52.34
N THR A 253 -13.61 -23.75 -53.37
CA THR A 253 -13.20 -23.58 -54.76
C THR A 253 -11.70 -23.68 -55.12
N PRO A 254 -11.24 -24.82 -55.67
CA PRO A 254 -10.06 -24.85 -56.54
C PRO A 254 -10.41 -24.57 -58.03
N ALA A 255 -11.66 -24.22 -58.37
CA ALA A 255 -12.08 -24.09 -59.77
C ALA A 255 -11.80 -22.72 -60.43
N VAL A 256 -11.52 -21.66 -59.65
CA VAL A 256 -11.41 -20.29 -60.20
C VAL A 256 -9.98 -19.89 -60.57
N LEU A 257 -8.96 -20.55 -60.03
CA LEU A 257 -7.54 -20.27 -60.36
C LEU A 257 -7.04 -20.95 -61.63
N LEU A 258 -7.82 -21.84 -62.25
CA LEU A 258 -7.50 -22.46 -63.55
C LEU A 258 -8.11 -21.71 -64.75
N LEU A 259 -9.06 -20.80 -64.53
CA LEU A 259 -9.70 -20.03 -65.60
C LEU A 259 -8.94 -18.73 -65.94
N THR A 260 -8.11 -18.20 -65.03
CA THR A 260 -7.32 -16.99 -65.29
C THR A 260 -5.98 -17.28 -65.98
N SER A 261 -5.47 -18.52 -65.95
CA SER A 261 -4.27 -18.91 -66.69
C SER A 261 -4.55 -19.27 -68.15
N LEU A 262 -5.79 -19.68 -68.50
CA LEU A 262 -6.15 -20.02 -69.89
C LEU A 262 -6.54 -18.78 -70.73
N LEU A 263 -6.91 -17.66 -70.11
CA LEU A 263 -7.24 -16.42 -70.82
C LEU A 263 -6.02 -15.51 -71.11
N LEU A 264 -4.83 -15.89 -70.64
CA LEU A 264 -3.57 -15.17 -70.88
C LEU A 264 -2.67 -15.86 -71.92
N LEU A 265 -3.16 -16.93 -72.56
CA LEU A 265 -2.44 -17.73 -73.58
C LEU A 265 -3.23 -17.89 -74.89
N LEU A 266 -4.22 -17.02 -75.13
CA LEU A 266 -4.91 -16.84 -76.42
C LEU A 266 -4.88 -15.38 -76.83
#